data_AF-A0A3N5V197-F1
#
_entry.id   AF-A0A3N5V197-F1
#
_cell.length_a   1.000
_cell.length_b   1.000
_cell.length_c   1.000
_cell.angle_alpha   90.00
_cell.angle_beta   90.00
_cell.angle_gamma   90.00
#
_symmetry.space_group_name_H-M   'P 1'
#
loop_
_entity.id
_entity.type
_entity.pdbx_description
1 polymer ?
#
loop_
_entity_poly.entity_id
_entity_poly.type
_entity_poly.pdbx_seq_one_letter_code
_entity_poly.pdbx_strand_id
1 'polypeptide(L)'
;MSAEEVKKLANEEIDYTISMIGEFSNLFRNQTIDQEHMGVERESDFYLGAAWATATNFFKFDLYKRFRRPPNLLDNHAIVTSLYTRNSELRQAISKLGI
;
A
#
# COMPACT_ATOMS: atom_id res chain seq x y z
N MET A 1 3.62 -10.44 -20.04
CA MET A 1 3.36 -9.09 -19.51
C MET A 1 4.65 -8.31 -19.57
N SER A 2 4.62 -7.16 -20.23
CA SER A 2 5.74 -6.23 -20.29
C SER A 2 5.93 -5.53 -18.94
N ALA A 3 7.13 -5.00 -18.69
CA ALA A 3 7.40 -4.21 -17.48
C ALA A 3 6.47 -3.01 -17.36
N GLU A 4 6.03 -2.44 -18.48
CA GLU A 4 5.12 -1.29 -18.50
C GLU A 4 3.71 -1.64 -18.01
N GLU A 5 3.18 -2.81 -18.40
CA GLU A 5 1.89 -3.31 -17.89
C GLU A 5 1.94 -3.58 -16.39
N VAL A 6 3.05 -4.11 -15.88
CA VAL A 6 3.28 -4.32 -14.43
C VAL A 6 3.25 -2.99 -13.69
N LYS A 7 3.99 -2.00 -14.20
CA LYS A 7 4.10 -0.67 -13.58
C LYS A 7 2.76 0.05 -13.60
N LYS A 8 2.02 -0.05 -14.70
CA LYS A 8 0.67 0.51 -14.79
C LYS A 8 -0.26 -0.10 -13.75
N LEU A 9 -0.29 -1.43 -13.64
CA LEU A 9 -1.08 -2.11 -12.62
C LEU A 9 -0.67 -1.67 -11.21
N ALA A 10 0.64 -1.62 -10.93
CA ALA A 10 1.13 -1.15 -9.64
C ALA A 10 0.64 0.26 -9.30
N ASN A 11 0.63 1.18 -10.27
CA ASN A 11 0.13 2.53 -10.06
C ASN A 11 -1.39 2.56 -9.86
N GLU A 12 -2.17 1.79 -10.62
CA GLU A 12 -3.62 1.65 -10.45
C GLU A 12 -3.96 1.22 -9.01
N GLU A 13 -3.25 0.23 -8.47
CA GLU A 13 -3.53 -0.27 -7.13
C GLU A 13 -3.03 0.66 -6.02
N ILE A 14 -1.97 1.46 -6.28
CA ILE A 14 -1.55 2.53 -5.38
C ILE A 14 -2.62 3.65 -5.35
N ASP A 15 -3.16 4.04 -6.51
CA ASP A 15 -4.24 5.04 -6.59
C ASP A 15 -5.47 4.56 -5.82
N TYR A 16 -5.85 3.30 -6.02
CA TYR A 16 -6.96 2.71 -5.30
C TYR A 16 -6.70 2.68 -3.79
N THR A 17 -5.50 2.28 -3.37
CA THR A 17 -5.10 2.32 -1.95
C THR A 17 -5.19 3.73 -1.38
N ILE A 18 -4.71 4.75 -2.10
CA ILE A 18 -4.80 6.15 -1.68
C ILE A 18 -6.27 6.55 -1.46
N SER A 19 -7.17 6.15 -2.36
CA SER A 19 -8.61 6.43 -2.22
C SER A 19 -9.25 5.76 -1.01
N MET A 20 -8.70 4.62 -0.57
CA MET A 20 -9.22 3.81 0.54
C MET A 20 -8.59 4.14 1.90
N ILE A 21 -7.60 5.04 1.96
CA ILE A 21 -6.84 5.38 3.19
C ILE A 21 -7.75 5.72 4.38
N GLY A 22 -8.79 6.52 4.15
CA GLY A 22 -9.74 6.87 5.22
C GLY A 22 -10.56 5.67 5.72
N GLU A 23 -10.84 4.70 4.86
CA GLU A 23 -11.61 3.51 5.24
C GLU A 23 -10.77 2.55 6.07
N PHE A 24 -9.56 2.22 5.62
CA PHE A 24 -8.72 1.31 6.38
C PHE A 24 -8.11 1.96 7.62
N SER A 25 -7.90 3.29 7.64
CA SER A 25 -7.50 3.95 8.89
C SER A 25 -8.53 3.70 9.99
N ASN A 26 -9.83 3.72 9.66
CA ASN A 26 -10.89 3.40 10.63
C ASN A 26 -10.87 1.93 11.09
N LEU A 27 -10.49 1.00 10.20
CA LEU A 27 -10.34 -0.42 10.55
C LEU A 27 -9.13 -0.69 11.44
N PHE A 28 -8.06 0.06 11.24
CA PHE A 28 -6.79 -0.08 11.98
C PHE A 28 -6.70 0.81 13.21
N ARG A 29 -7.64 1.76 13.39
CA ARG A 29 -7.75 2.61 14.57
C ARG A 29 -8.28 1.80 15.75
N ASN A 30 -7.44 0.92 16.24
CA ASN A 30 -7.70 0.17 17.46
C ASN A 30 -6.86 0.77 18.59
N GLN A 31 -7.55 1.44 19.52
CA GLN A 31 -6.94 2.06 20.71
C GLN A 31 -6.28 1.05 21.65
N THR A 32 -6.52 -0.25 21.46
CA THR A 32 -5.93 -1.31 22.28
C THR A 32 -4.69 -1.95 21.65
N ILE A 33 -4.30 -1.55 20.43
CA ILE A 33 -3.04 -2.04 19.83
C ILE A 33 -1.89 -1.25 20.45
N ASP A 34 -1.02 -1.97 21.16
CA ASP A 34 0.21 -1.44 21.71
C ASP A 34 1.25 -1.24 20.60
N GLN A 35 1.26 -0.04 20.02
CA GLN A 35 2.18 0.34 18.93
C GLN A 35 3.63 0.47 19.42
N GLU A 36 3.83 0.79 20.70
CA GLU A 36 5.14 1.05 21.29
C GLU A 36 5.96 -0.25 21.35
N HIS A 37 5.35 -1.36 21.77
CA HIS A 37 6.00 -2.68 21.77
C HIS A 37 6.21 -3.28 20.36
N MET A 38 5.55 -2.72 19.34
CA MET A 38 5.80 -3.06 17.93
C MET A 38 6.95 -2.24 17.32
N GLY A 39 7.58 -1.35 18.10
CA GLY A 39 8.63 -0.46 17.62
C GLY A 39 8.11 0.62 16.67
N VAL A 40 6.81 0.94 16.72
CA VAL A 40 6.22 1.99 15.89
C VAL A 40 6.13 3.28 16.71
N GLU A 41 7.01 4.22 16.39
CA GLU A 41 7.13 5.49 17.13
C GLU A 41 6.01 6.48 16.82
N ARG A 42 5.36 6.35 15.66
CA ARG A 42 4.34 7.29 15.17
C ARG A 42 3.17 6.57 14.53
N GLU A 43 1.96 6.95 14.90
CA GLU A 43 0.72 6.41 14.34
C GLU A 43 0.67 6.56 12.82
N SER A 44 1.16 7.69 12.27
CA SER A 44 1.23 7.91 10.82
C SER A 44 2.16 6.94 10.08
N ASP A 45 3.23 6.44 10.72
CA ASP A 45 4.10 5.42 10.14
C ASP A 45 3.46 4.03 10.21
N PHE A 46 2.63 3.75 11.23
CA PHE A 46 1.80 2.54 11.27
C PHE A 46 0.84 2.49 10.08
N TYR A 47 0.08 3.57 9.83
CA TYR A 47 -0.85 3.62 8.70
C TYR A 47 -0.13 3.61 7.35
N LEU A 48 1.08 4.16 7.26
CA LEU A 48 1.89 4.05 6.05
C LEU A 48 2.26 2.59 5.76
N GLY A 49 2.71 1.85 6.77
CA GLY A 49 2.96 0.41 6.64
C GLY A 49 1.70 -0.35 6.22
N ALA A 50 0.56 -0.05 6.82
CA ALA A 50 -0.73 -0.64 6.46
C ALA A 50 -1.13 -0.32 5.00
N ALA A 51 -0.93 0.92 4.54
CA ALA A 51 -1.18 1.32 3.17
C ALA A 51 -0.29 0.56 2.17
N TRP A 52 1.01 0.42 2.48
CA TRP A 52 1.94 -0.33 1.64
C TRP A 52 1.57 -1.82 1.52
N ALA A 53 1.22 -2.44 2.65
CA ALA A 53 0.77 -3.82 2.69
C ALA A 53 -0.53 -4.01 1.87
N THR A 54 -1.47 -3.07 2.01
CA THR A 54 -2.74 -3.07 1.28
C THR A 54 -2.53 -2.95 -0.23
N ALA A 55 -1.75 -1.96 -0.69
CA ALA A 55 -1.42 -1.78 -2.10
C ALA A 55 -0.74 -3.01 -2.70
N THR A 56 0.19 -3.62 -1.97
CA THR A 56 0.86 -4.85 -2.39
C THR A 56 -0.11 -6.01 -2.52
N ASN A 57 -1.07 -6.14 -1.60
CA ASN A 57 -2.09 -7.19 -1.65
C ASN A 57 -3.06 -7.00 -2.81
N PHE A 58 -3.55 -5.77 -3.04
CA PHE A 58 -4.37 -5.45 -4.19
C PHE A 58 -3.65 -5.75 -5.49
N PHE A 59 -2.38 -5.32 -5.62
CA PHE A 59 -1.54 -5.66 -6.76
C PHE A 59 -1.44 -7.17 -7.01
N LYS A 60 -1.16 -7.97 -5.97
CA LYS A 60 -1.07 -9.42 -6.10
C LYS A 60 -2.40 -10.05 -6.52
N PHE A 61 -3.50 -9.58 -5.93
CA PHE A 61 -4.83 -10.08 -6.23
C PHE A 61 -5.24 -9.78 -7.68
N ASP A 62 -5.06 -8.54 -8.11
CA ASP A 62 -5.45 -8.11 -9.44
C ASP A 62 -4.52 -8.68 -10.51
N LEU A 63 -3.23 -8.87 -10.20
CA LEU A 63 -2.31 -9.62 -11.04
C LEU A 63 -2.80 -11.07 -11.25
N TYR A 64 -3.19 -11.74 -10.17
CA TYR A 64 -3.72 -13.11 -10.24
C TYR A 64 -5.03 -13.15 -11.03
N LYS A 65 -5.93 -12.19 -10.81
CA LYS A 65 -7.22 -12.11 -11.50
C LYS A 65 -7.08 -11.87 -13.00
N ARG A 66 -6.24 -10.91 -13.40
CA ARG A 66 -6.07 -10.50 -14.81
C ARG A 66 -5.20 -11.48 -15.59
N PHE A 67 -4.17 -12.06 -14.96
CA PHE A 67 -3.14 -12.83 -15.66
C PHE A 67 -3.00 -14.29 -15.20
N ARG A 68 -3.79 -14.74 -14.22
CA ARG A 68 -3.85 -16.12 -13.72
C ARG A 68 -2.49 -16.68 -13.28
N ARG A 69 -1.65 -15.83 -12.69
CA ARG A 69 -0.33 -16.23 -12.19
C ARG A 69 0.04 -15.46 -10.92
N PRO A 70 0.91 -16.03 -10.05
CA PRO A 70 1.49 -15.28 -8.96
C PRO A 70 2.52 -14.24 -9.46
N PRO A 71 2.88 -13.26 -8.62
CA PRO A 71 3.97 -12.34 -8.91
C PRO A 71 5.30 -13.07 -8.96
N ASN A 72 6.14 -12.69 -9.91
CA ASN A 72 7.55 -13.06 -9.92
C ASN A 72 8.41 -11.95 -9.27
N LEU A 73 9.73 -12.13 -9.28
CA LEU A 73 10.66 -11.17 -8.70
C LEU A 73 10.57 -9.77 -9.32
N LEU A 74 10.37 -9.69 -10.65
CA LEU A 74 10.25 -8.41 -11.36
C LEU A 74 8.96 -7.68 -11.00
N ASP A 75 7.85 -8.42 -10.86
CA ASP A 75 6.57 -7.84 -10.43
C ASP A 75 6.68 -7.25 -9.01
N ASN A 76 7.29 -8.01 -8.09
CA ASN A 76 7.51 -7.57 -6.72
C ASN A 76 8.44 -6.35 -6.68
N HIS A 77 9.49 -6.33 -7.47
CA HIS A 77 10.39 -5.18 -7.56
C HIS A 77 9.67 -3.94 -8.11
N ALA A 78 8.80 -4.11 -9.11
CA ALA A 78 8.05 -3.01 -9.71
C ALA A 78 7.08 -2.36 -8.71
N ILE A 79 6.26 -3.14 -8.00
CA ILE A 79 5.33 -2.57 -7.00
C ILE A 79 6.08 -1.88 -5.86
N VAL A 80 7.16 -2.48 -5.35
CA VAL A 80 7.98 -1.86 -4.29
C VAL A 80 8.59 -0.55 -4.78
N THR A 81 9.17 -0.52 -5.99
CA THR A 81 9.74 0.70 -6.58
C THR A 81 8.70 1.79 -6.77
N SER A 82 7.50 1.43 -7.23
CA SER A 82 6.38 2.37 -7.37
C SER A 82 5.94 2.92 -6.02
N LEU A 83 5.82 2.09 -4.99
CA LEU A 83 5.50 2.52 -3.62
C LEU A 83 6.53 3.49 -3.05
N TYR A 84 7.83 3.20 -3.22
CA TYR A 84 8.89 4.12 -2.80
C TYR A 84 8.83 5.46 -3.54
N THR A 85 8.63 5.42 -4.86
CA THR A 85 8.55 6.63 -5.70
C THR A 85 7.34 7.50 -5.33
N ARG A 86 6.22 6.86 -4.98
CA ARG A 86 4.94 7.51 -4.65
C ARG A 86 4.70 7.63 -3.15
N ASN A 87 5.73 7.44 -2.33
CA ASN A 87 5.61 7.45 -0.88
C ASN A 87 5.10 8.80 -0.33
N SER A 88 5.47 9.90 -0.98
CA SER A 88 5.00 11.24 -0.62
C SER A 88 3.48 11.38 -0.76
N GLU A 89 2.87 10.78 -1.80
CA GLU A 89 1.43 10.83 -2.04
C GLU A 89 0.66 10.07 -0.95
N LEU A 90 1.14 8.88 -0.60
CA LEU A 90 0.59 8.08 0.51
C LEU A 90 0.68 8.84 1.84
N ARG A 91 1.84 9.43 2.15
CA ARG A 91 2.02 10.25 3.37
C ARG A 91 1.09 11.46 3.39
N GLN A 92 0.91 12.15 2.26
CA GLN A 92 -0.02 13.27 2.18
C GLN A 92 -1.46 12.84 2.42
N ALA A 93 -1.87 11.69 1.87
CA ALA A 93 -3.21 11.16 2.07
C ALA A 93 -3.47 10.78 3.54
N ILE A 94 -2.49 10.19 4.22
CA ILE A 94 -2.57 9.89 5.67
C ILE A 94 -2.64 11.19 6.48
N SER A 95 -1.78 12.18 6.19
CA SER A 95 -1.77 13.45 6.91
C SER A 95 -3.10 14.22 6.80
N LYS A 96 -3.82 14.09 5.66
CA LYS A 96 -5.17 14.67 5.50
C LYS A 96 -6.21 14.08 6.45
N LEU A 97 -5.95 12.92 7.06
CA LEU A 97 -6.82 12.34 8.10
C LEU A 97 -6.61 12.98 9.48
N GLY A 98 -5.61 13.86 9.64
CA GLY A 98 -5.26 14.46 10.93
C GLY A 98 -4.50 13.52 11.87
N ILE A 99 -3.75 12.57 11.30
CA ILE A 99 -2.87 11.61 11.98
C ILE A 99 -1.40 12.01 11.78
#